data_AF-A0A442SSX5-F1
#
_entry.id   AF-A0A442SSX5-F1
#
_cell.length_a   1.000
_cell.length_b   1.000
_cell.length_c   1.000
_cell.angle_alpha   90.00
_cell.angle_beta   90.00
_cell.angle_gamma   90.00
#
_symmetry.space_group_name_H-M   'P 1'
#
loop_
_entity.id
_entity.type
_entity.pdbx_description
1 polymer ?
#
loop_
_entity_poly.entity_id
_entity_poly.type
_entity_poly.pdbx_seq_one_letter_code
_entity_poly.pdbx_strand_id
1 'polypeptide(L)' 'FTASIDFDRAFFFLTRIEGVDLSNSAGLSQWQLNMACGDARTELPSGLTRPEDWPCQFQQE' A
#
# COMPACT_ATOMS: atom_id res chain seq x y z
N PHE A 1 -3.66 19.47 7.57
CA PHE A 1 -2.44 19.02 6.86
C PHE A 1 -2.83 18.68 5.45
N THR A 2 -2.28 19.36 4.44
CA THR A 2 -2.68 19.22 3.02
C THR A 2 -1.54 18.76 2.11
N ALA A 3 -0.41 18.35 2.70
CA ALA A 3 0.69 17.80 1.93
C ALA A 3 0.47 16.29 1.74
N SER A 4 0.66 15.81 0.50
CA SER A 4 0.79 14.38 0.18
C SER A 4 1.88 13.76 1.04
N ILE A 5 1.63 12.57 1.58
CA ILE A 5 2.69 11.76 2.18
C ILE A 5 3.55 11.21 1.05
N ASP A 6 4.87 11.35 1.18
CA ASP A 6 5.85 10.81 0.24
C ASP A 6 6.52 9.57 0.84
N PHE A 7 6.41 8.44 0.13
CA PHE A 7 6.97 7.15 0.51
C PHE A 7 8.24 6.80 -0.28
N ASP A 8 8.85 7.75 -0.99
CA ASP A 8 10.14 7.54 -1.63
C ASP A 8 11.16 7.01 -0.59
N ARG A 9 11.85 5.92 -0.96
CA ARG A 9 12.85 5.21 -0.13
C ARG A 9 12.34 4.63 1.20
N ALA A 10 11.03 4.61 1.45
CA ALA A 10 10.47 3.92 2.61
C ALA A 10 10.56 2.40 2.45
N PHE A 11 10.71 1.67 3.56
CA PHE A 11 10.75 0.20 3.55
C PHE A 11 9.41 -0.36 4.00
N PHE A 12 8.78 -1.18 3.15
CA PHE A 12 7.37 -1.59 3.29
C PHE A 12 7.18 -3.07 3.69
N PHE A 13 8.21 -3.74 4.19
CA PHE A 13 8.12 -5.17 4.49
C PHE A 13 7.05 -5.46 5.55
N LEU A 14 6.01 -6.19 5.15
CA LEU A 14 4.84 -6.52 5.96
C LEU A 14 4.17 -5.29 6.62
N THR A 15 4.33 -4.11 6.01
CA THR A 15 3.65 -2.90 6.46
C THR A 15 2.16 -3.05 6.20
N ARG A 16 1.34 -2.84 7.22
CA ARG A 16 -0.11 -3.00 7.16
C ARG A 16 -0.78 -1.76 6.57
N ILE A 17 -1.35 -1.93 5.40
CA ILE A 17 -2.05 -0.90 4.61
C ILE A 17 -3.45 -1.35 4.19
N GLU A 18 -3.97 -2.41 4.81
CA GLU A 18 -5.34 -2.88 4.60
C GLU A 18 -6.36 -1.76 4.79
N GLY A 19 -7.24 -1.53 3.81
CA GLY A 19 -8.27 -0.49 3.88
C GLY A 19 -7.75 0.95 3.94
N VAL A 20 -6.45 1.19 3.74
CA VAL A 20 -5.88 2.54 3.70
C VAL A 20 -6.09 3.14 2.31
N ASP A 21 -6.52 4.40 2.27
CA ASP A 21 -6.53 5.22 1.06
C ASP A 21 -5.14 5.86 0.86
N LEU A 22 -4.39 5.35 -0.13
CA LEU A 22 -3.10 5.88 -0.55
C LEU A 22 -3.20 6.66 -1.88
N SER A 23 -4.41 6.93 -2.39
CA SER A 23 -4.64 7.53 -3.71
C SER A 23 -3.91 8.87 -3.92
N ASN A 24 -3.73 9.63 -2.85
CA ASN A 24 -3.03 10.92 -2.84
C ASN A 24 -1.62 10.84 -2.23
N SER A 25 -0.98 9.67 -2.24
CA SER A 25 0.42 9.52 -1.83
C SER A 25 1.38 9.62 -3.02
N ALA A 26 2.62 10.02 -2.73
CA ALA A 26 3.71 10.12 -3.70
C ALA A 26 4.83 9.13 -3.36
N GLY A 27 5.71 8.84 -4.32
CA GLY A 27 6.92 8.04 -4.11
C GLY A 27 6.71 6.55 -3.85
N LEU A 28 5.47 6.09 -3.68
CA LEU A 28 5.16 4.67 -3.56
C LEU A 28 5.40 3.96 -4.89
N SER A 29 6.17 2.88 -4.83
CA SER A 29 6.54 2.05 -5.99
C SER A 29 5.90 0.67 -5.91
N GLN A 30 5.81 -0.01 -7.06
CA GLN A 30 5.19 -1.33 -7.15
C GLN A 30 5.86 -2.38 -6.24
N TRP A 31 7.19 -2.35 -6.11
CA TRP A 31 7.89 -3.32 -5.27
C TRP A 31 7.62 -3.11 -3.78
N GLN A 32 7.45 -1.87 -3.31
CA GLN A 32 7.03 -1.55 -1.95
C GLN A 32 5.61 -2.06 -1.69
N LEU A 33 4.69 -1.89 -2.65
CA LEU A 33 3.34 -2.40 -2.56
C LEU A 33 3.29 -3.93 -2.50
N ASN A 34 4.10 -4.61 -3.31
CA ASN A 34 4.13 -6.08 -3.38
C ASN A 34 4.61 -6.74 -2.07
N MET A 35 5.42 -6.06 -1.27
CA MET A 35 5.93 -6.57 0.01
C MET A 35 5.12 -6.13 1.23
N ALA A 36 4.16 -5.23 1.04
CA ALA A 36 3.25 -4.75 2.06
C ALA A 36 2.09 -5.74 2.29
N CYS A 37 1.31 -5.50 3.33
CA CYS A 37 0.07 -6.19 3.63
C CYS A 37 -1.10 -5.27 3.26
N GLY A 38 -1.77 -5.49 2.12
CA GLY A 38 -2.97 -4.74 1.73
C GLY A 38 -4.20 -5.64 1.60
N ASP A 39 -5.34 -5.06 1.22
CA ASP A 39 -6.55 -5.80 0.87
C ASP A 39 -7.34 -5.16 -0.29
N ALA A 40 -8.45 -5.76 -0.70
CA ALA A 40 -9.28 -5.24 -1.79
C ALA A 40 -9.85 -3.83 -1.54
N ARG A 41 -9.73 -3.30 -0.31
CA ARG A 41 -10.16 -1.96 0.08
C ARG A 41 -8.99 -0.96 0.09
N THR A 42 -7.74 -1.41 -0.03
CA THR A 42 -6.58 -0.52 -0.19
C THR A 42 -6.70 0.25 -1.51
N GLU A 43 -6.70 1.58 -1.44
CA GLU A 43 -6.74 2.46 -2.60
C GLU A 43 -5.32 2.89 -2.98
N LEU A 44 -5.01 2.89 -4.27
CA LEU A 44 -3.65 3.09 -4.77
C LEU A 44 -3.52 4.40 -5.55
N PRO A 45 -2.33 5.02 -5.54
CA PRO A 45 -1.96 6.04 -6.51
C PRO A 45 -2.14 5.55 -7.95
N SER A 46 -2.41 6.49 -8.86
CA SER A 46 -2.43 6.20 -10.29
C SER A 46 -1.11 5.56 -10.76
N GLY A 47 -1.21 4.47 -11.53
CA GLY A 47 -0.05 3.78 -12.11
C GLY A 47 0.46 2.59 -11.29
N LEU A 48 -0.06 2.35 -10.09
CA LEU A 48 0.18 1.12 -9.33
C LEU A 48 -0.94 0.11 -9.54
N THR A 49 -0.59 -1.16 -9.49
CA THR A 49 -1.54 -2.28 -9.60
C THR A 49 -1.52 -3.10 -8.32
N ARG A 50 -2.69 -3.54 -7.85
CA ARG A 50 -2.75 -4.48 -6.72
C ARG A 50 -2.03 -5.78 -7.12
N PRO A 51 -1.19 -6.36 -6.24
CA PRO A 51 -0.66 -7.70 -6.48
C PRO A 51 -1.81 -8.71 -6.53
N GLU A 52 -1.59 -9.83 -7.22
CA GLU A 52 -2.56 -10.93 -7.30
C GLU A 52 -2.88 -11.48 -5.90
N ASP A 53 -1.84 -11.66 -5.10
CA ASP A 53 -1.92 -12.04 -3.69
C ASP A 53 -1.01 -11.13 -2.86
N TRP A 54 -1.52 -10.65 -1.72
CA TRP A 54 -0.68 -10.05 -0.69
C TRP A 54 -0.09 -11.12 0.23
N PRO A 55 1.11 -10.90 0.79
CA PRO A 55 1.83 -11.88 1.61
C PRO A 55 1.16 -12.17 2.98
N CYS A 56 0.00 -11.59 3.28
CA CYS A 56 -0.58 -11.54 4.62
C CYS A 56 -2.03 -12.07 4.58
N GLN A 57 -2.41 -12.83 5.62
CA GLN A 57 -3.76 -13.32 5.83
C GLN A 57 -4.29 -12.68 7.11
N PHE A 58 -5.36 -11.89 7.02
CA PHE A 58 -5.99 -11.29 8.20
C PHE A 58 -7.04 -12.26 8.72
N GLN A 59 -6.87 -12.76 9.94
CA GLN A 59 -8.01 -13.36 10.64
C GLN A 59 -9.04 -12.26 10.87
N GLN A 60 -10.22 -12.43 10.27
CA GLN A 60 -11.38 -11.61 10.60
C GLN A 60 -11.96 -12.20 11.89
N GLU A 61 -11.79 -11.49 13.00
CA GLU A 61 -12.46 -11.79 14.27
C GLU A 61 -13.94 -11.39 14.22
#